data_AF-A0A1G7AYV2-F1
#
_entry.id   AF-A0A1G7AYV2-F1
#
_cell.length_a   1.000
_cell.length_b   1.000
_cell.length_c   1.000
_cell.angle_alpha   90.00
_cell.angle_beta   90.00
_cell.angle_gamma   90.00
#
_symmetry.space_group_name_H-M   'P 1'
#
loop_
_entity.id
_entity.type
_entity.pdbx_description
1 polymer ?
#
loop_
_entity_poly.entity_id
_entity_poly.type
_entity_poly.pdbx_seq_one_letter_code
_entity_poly.pdbx_strand_id
1 'polypeptide(L)'
;MGLTAYQALFDHGKPAAGQRVLVNGAGGAVGGYAVQPAKNAGAHVIATAGPRSSEAVASAGADEVIDRTTTGVTAGVTEPVDVALHLAPVDPAEPAALVTPVRPGGVVVNTTVWMPAPSDEERDVRGVALFVRSDAAQPAQLVALTDRREPRVGVAERVPPAELPAPHARAARGAVHGKVVVVPSTAWHRSFHRRGRATTPGPDLGNAAAPAPTAGATAGPSGAARILPGVRRGPRRVSRSRAGPAGRPCT
;
A
#
# COMPACT_ATOMS: atom_id res chain seq x y z
N MET A 1 -0.22 6.97 -10.50
CA MET A 1 0.83 7.35 -9.53
C MET A 1 0.27 8.32 -8.52
N GLY A 2 -0.08 9.55 -8.92
CA GLY A 2 -0.63 10.56 -8.00
C GLY A 2 -1.86 10.08 -7.23
N LEU A 3 -2.86 9.51 -7.92
CA LEU A 3 -4.07 8.98 -7.28
C LEU A 3 -3.77 7.87 -6.27
N THR A 4 -2.83 6.97 -6.57
CA THR A 4 -2.41 5.92 -5.64
C THR A 4 -1.86 6.50 -4.35
N ALA A 5 -0.94 7.45 -4.46
CA ALA A 5 -0.35 8.11 -3.30
C ALA A 5 -1.39 8.93 -2.53
N TYR A 6 -2.27 9.66 -3.25
CA TYR A 6 -3.32 10.46 -2.66
C TYR A 6 -4.31 9.62 -1.87
N GLN A 7 -4.86 8.55 -2.47
CA GLN A 7 -5.83 7.69 -1.79
C GLN A 7 -5.17 6.93 -0.64
N ALA A 8 -3.93 6.47 -0.82
CA ALA A 8 -3.20 5.81 0.26
C ALA A 8 -3.02 6.74 1.46
N LEU A 9 -2.59 7.97 1.21
CA LEU A 9 -2.29 8.93 2.25
C LEU A 9 -3.54 9.57 2.84
N PHE A 10 -4.45 10.11 2.03
CA PHE A 10 -5.55 10.96 2.49
C PHE A 10 -6.90 10.24 2.62
N ASP A 11 -7.19 9.22 1.80
CA ASP A 11 -8.45 8.48 1.93
C ASP A 11 -8.35 7.42 3.05
N HIS A 12 -7.17 6.79 3.18
CA HIS A 12 -6.98 5.65 4.09
C HIS A 12 -6.02 5.90 5.26
N GLY A 13 -4.90 6.59 5.02
CA GLY A 13 -3.91 6.92 6.03
C GLY A 13 -4.37 8.02 6.97
N LYS A 14 -4.97 9.08 6.42
CA LYS A 14 -5.48 10.27 7.12
C LYS A 14 -4.51 10.82 8.19
N PRO A 15 -3.22 11.03 7.87
CA PRO A 15 -2.28 11.53 8.87
C PRO A 15 -2.68 12.92 9.32
N ALA A 16 -2.61 13.15 10.62
CA ALA A 16 -2.68 14.47 11.24
C ALA A 16 -1.28 15.06 11.43
N ALA A 17 -1.20 16.38 11.57
CA ALA A 17 0.07 17.05 11.88
C ALA A 17 0.69 16.49 13.17
N GLY A 18 2.01 16.26 13.15
CA GLY A 18 2.75 15.66 14.25
C GLY A 18 2.72 14.13 14.29
N GLN A 19 1.89 13.46 13.47
CA GLN A 19 1.93 12.01 13.34
C GLN A 19 3.13 11.54 12.52
N ARG A 20 3.55 10.29 12.77
CA ARG A 20 4.67 9.65 12.08
C ARG A 20 4.14 8.77 10.95
N VAL A 21 4.67 8.96 9.75
CA VAL A 21 4.27 8.23 8.53
C VAL A 21 5.47 7.47 7.99
N LEU A 22 5.37 6.15 7.91
CA LEU A 22 6.31 5.29 7.18
C LEU A 22 5.89 5.18 5.71
N VAL A 23 6.77 5.57 4.79
CA VAL A 23 6.61 5.37 3.36
C VAL A 23 7.57 4.28 2.90
N ASN A 24 7.12 3.03 2.93
CA ASN A 24 7.90 1.90 2.42
C ASN A 24 7.84 1.85 0.89
N GLY A 25 8.99 1.88 0.21
CA GLY A 25 9.09 2.00 -1.25
C GLY A 25 9.21 3.44 -1.74
N ALA A 26 9.72 4.36 -0.91
CA ALA A 26 9.90 5.76 -1.25
C ALA A 26 10.88 6.00 -2.42
N GLY A 27 11.84 5.09 -2.65
CA GLY A 27 12.69 5.16 -3.85
C GLY A 27 11.94 4.92 -5.18
N GLY A 28 10.71 4.43 -5.13
CA GLY A 28 9.85 4.23 -6.30
C GLY A 28 9.03 5.48 -6.66
N ALA A 29 8.39 5.45 -7.82
CA ALA A 29 7.69 6.64 -8.32
C ALA A 29 6.40 7.00 -7.57
N VAL A 30 5.74 6.04 -6.89
CA VAL A 30 4.58 6.32 -6.04
C VAL A 30 5.04 6.78 -4.66
N GLY A 31 5.97 6.07 -4.04
CA GLY A 31 6.46 6.41 -2.71
C GLY A 31 7.20 7.75 -2.67
N GLY A 32 8.09 8.02 -3.64
CA GLY A 32 8.79 9.31 -3.70
C GLY A 32 7.85 10.49 -3.96
N TYR A 33 6.72 10.24 -4.63
CA TYR A 33 5.64 11.22 -4.72
C TYR A 33 4.89 11.36 -3.40
N ALA A 34 4.63 10.28 -2.65
CA ALA A 34 3.87 10.27 -1.40
C ALA A 34 4.58 10.97 -0.22
N VAL A 35 5.91 11.02 -0.23
CA VAL A 35 6.72 11.72 0.80
C VAL A 35 6.33 13.19 0.92
N GLN A 36 6.22 13.89 -0.21
CA GLN A 36 5.94 15.33 -0.25
C GLN A 36 4.56 15.71 0.34
N PRO A 37 3.43 15.14 -0.09
CA PRO A 37 2.12 15.44 0.50
C PRO A 37 2.02 14.95 1.95
N ALA A 38 2.74 13.89 2.36
CA ALA A 38 2.80 13.49 3.77
C ALA A 38 3.49 14.55 4.61
N LYS A 39 4.63 15.07 4.12
CA LYS A 39 5.34 16.17 4.77
C LYS A 39 4.50 17.44 4.84
N ASN A 40 3.80 17.78 3.76
CA ASN A 40 2.92 18.94 3.69
C ASN A 40 1.68 18.81 4.59
N ALA A 41 1.26 17.59 4.95
CA ALA A 41 0.24 17.35 5.96
C ALA A 41 0.76 17.59 7.40
N GLY A 42 2.02 17.98 7.56
CA GLY A 42 2.66 18.21 8.86
C GLY A 42 3.13 16.93 9.54
N ALA A 43 3.20 15.81 8.82
CA ALA A 43 3.68 14.55 9.37
C ALA A 43 5.21 14.52 9.46
N HIS A 44 5.71 13.69 10.39
CA HIS A 44 7.09 13.27 10.44
C HIS A 44 7.27 12.05 9.52
N VAL A 45 8.01 12.21 8.42
CA VAL A 45 8.06 11.21 7.34
C VAL A 45 9.32 10.34 7.44
N ILE A 46 9.12 9.04 7.64
CA ILE A 46 10.15 8.02 7.58
C ILE A 46 10.05 7.33 6.22
N ALA A 47 11.11 7.32 5.43
CA ALA A 47 11.06 6.84 4.06
C ALA A 47 12.07 5.72 3.83
N THR A 48 11.65 4.62 3.18
CA THR A 48 12.58 3.55 2.80
C THR A 48 13.04 3.73 1.36
N ALA A 49 14.35 3.77 1.15
CA ALA A 49 14.96 3.93 -0.16
C ALA A 49 16.22 3.07 -0.26
N GLY A 50 16.69 2.80 -1.48
CA GLY A 50 18.05 2.31 -1.67
C GLY A 50 19.02 3.47 -1.86
N PRO A 51 20.35 3.23 -1.83
CA PRO A 51 21.37 4.28 -1.88
C PRO A 51 21.21 5.25 -3.04
N ARG A 52 20.76 4.74 -4.19
CA ARG A 52 20.54 5.52 -5.43
C ARG A 52 19.38 6.52 -5.36
N SER A 53 18.53 6.42 -4.34
CA SER A 53 17.33 7.27 -4.21
C SER A 53 17.25 7.98 -2.86
N SER A 54 18.17 7.70 -1.94
CA SER A 54 18.16 8.28 -0.58
C SER A 54 18.20 9.80 -0.59
N GLU A 55 19.10 10.40 -1.39
CA GLU A 55 19.21 11.87 -1.50
C GLU A 55 17.96 12.50 -2.12
N ALA A 56 17.39 11.87 -3.15
CA ALA A 56 16.16 12.35 -3.78
C ALA A 56 14.96 12.32 -2.84
N VAL A 57 14.87 11.26 -2.00
CA VAL A 57 13.81 11.10 -1.01
C VAL A 57 13.98 12.07 0.17
N ALA A 58 15.22 12.28 0.64
CA ALA A 58 15.52 13.30 1.65
C ALA A 58 15.15 14.70 1.13
N SER A 59 15.55 15.03 -0.09
CA SER A 59 15.21 16.31 -0.75
C SER A 59 13.71 16.49 -0.99
N ALA A 60 12.93 15.39 -1.02
CA ALA A 60 11.48 15.41 -1.13
C ALA A 60 10.79 15.69 0.23
N GLY A 61 11.54 15.80 1.33
CA GLY A 61 11.02 16.16 2.65
C GLY A 61 10.92 15.00 3.64
N ALA A 62 11.57 13.85 3.37
CA ALA A 62 11.70 12.80 4.37
C ALA A 62 12.57 13.27 5.54
N ASP A 63 12.08 13.10 6.77
CA ASP A 63 12.81 13.41 8.00
C ASP A 63 13.83 12.31 8.34
N GLU A 64 13.47 11.06 8.05
CA GLU A 64 14.34 9.89 8.21
C GLU A 64 14.37 9.08 6.92
N VAL A 65 15.56 8.61 6.53
CA VAL A 65 15.72 7.72 5.36
C VAL A 65 16.37 6.41 5.80
N ILE A 66 15.63 5.31 5.66
CA ILE A 66 16.10 3.96 5.96
C ILE A 66 16.62 3.34 4.65
N ASP A 67 17.91 2.99 4.64
CA ASP A 67 18.48 2.20 3.55
C ASP A 67 18.04 0.75 3.65
N ARG A 68 17.06 0.38 2.81
CA ARG A 68 16.49 -0.97 2.77
C ARG A 68 17.48 -2.05 2.30
N THR A 69 18.65 -1.67 1.77
CA THR A 69 19.67 -2.62 1.31
C THR A 69 20.60 -3.08 2.43
N THR A 70 20.64 -2.34 3.53
CA THR A 70 21.50 -2.61 4.69
C THR A 70 20.68 -2.87 5.96
N THR A 71 19.48 -2.32 6.05
CA THR A 71 18.63 -2.37 7.24
C THR A 71 17.23 -2.84 6.89
N GLY A 72 16.71 -3.83 7.61
CA GLY A 72 15.31 -4.25 7.48
C GLY A 72 14.36 -3.12 7.90
N VAL A 73 13.25 -2.95 7.19
CA VAL A 73 12.33 -1.81 7.36
C VAL A 73 11.86 -1.67 8.81
N THR A 74 11.43 -2.76 9.44
CA THR A 74 10.92 -2.74 10.82
C THR A 74 12.01 -2.43 11.84
N ALA A 75 13.24 -2.93 11.63
CA ALA A 75 14.36 -2.66 12.50
C ALA A 75 14.87 -1.21 12.39
N GLY A 76 14.73 -0.60 11.22
CA GLY A 76 15.12 0.80 10.99
C GLY A 76 14.13 1.81 11.58
N VAL A 77 12.89 1.41 11.89
CA VAL A 77 11.91 2.29 12.53
C VAL A 77 12.12 2.25 14.04
N THR A 78 12.75 3.30 14.58
CA THR A 78 13.14 3.40 15.99
C THR A 78 11.97 3.81 16.90
N GLU A 79 11.01 4.56 16.38
CA GLU A 79 9.81 4.99 17.08
C GLU A 79 8.54 4.57 16.35
N PRO A 80 7.49 4.13 17.08
CA PRO A 80 6.24 3.68 16.46
C PRO A 80 5.59 4.72 15.56
N VAL A 81 5.01 4.28 14.45
CA VAL A 81 4.35 5.12 13.44
C VAL A 81 2.83 5.04 13.54
N ASP A 82 2.14 6.09 13.11
CA ASP A 82 0.68 6.12 13.08
C ASP A 82 0.13 5.56 11.76
N VAL A 83 0.86 5.78 10.66
CA VAL A 83 0.50 5.36 9.30
C VAL A 83 1.69 4.67 8.64
N ALA A 84 1.48 3.49 8.06
CA ALA A 84 2.45 2.80 7.23
C ALA A 84 1.91 2.60 5.81
N LEU A 85 2.55 3.20 4.82
CA LEU A 85 2.25 3.02 3.40
C LEU A 85 3.21 1.99 2.81
N HIS A 86 2.66 0.89 2.28
CA HIS A 86 3.45 -0.13 1.58
C HIS A 86 3.30 -0.01 0.07
N LEU A 87 4.37 0.46 -0.57
CA LEU A 87 4.46 0.83 -1.99
C LEU A 87 5.62 0.11 -2.71
N ALA A 88 6.20 -0.91 -2.07
CA ALA A 88 7.32 -1.69 -2.59
C ALA A 88 6.86 -3.11 -2.94
N PRO A 89 7.27 -3.67 -4.08
CA PRO A 89 7.15 -5.11 -4.32
C PRO A 89 8.17 -5.84 -3.44
N VAL A 90 7.71 -6.71 -2.55
CA VAL A 90 8.55 -7.50 -1.64
C VAL A 90 8.03 -8.94 -1.54
N ASP A 91 8.89 -9.80 -1.00
CA ASP A 91 8.53 -11.15 -0.55
C ASP A 91 7.35 -11.10 0.43
N PRO A 92 6.36 -12.00 0.35
CA PRO A 92 5.18 -12.02 1.23
C PRO A 92 5.48 -12.00 2.74
N ALA A 93 6.67 -12.42 3.18
CA ALA A 93 7.04 -12.40 4.59
C ALA A 93 7.30 -10.98 5.15
N GLU A 94 7.76 -10.03 4.33
CA GLU A 94 8.09 -8.68 4.81
C GLU A 94 6.88 -7.77 5.10
N PRO A 95 5.80 -7.79 4.31
CA PRO A 95 4.64 -6.95 4.55
C PRO A 95 3.94 -7.29 5.86
N ALA A 96 3.89 -8.57 6.25
CA ALA A 96 3.32 -8.99 7.53
C ALA A 96 3.97 -8.27 8.72
N ALA A 97 5.29 -8.04 8.66
CA ALA A 97 6.03 -7.38 9.71
C ALA A 97 5.78 -5.86 9.79
N LEU A 98 5.21 -5.23 8.75
CA LEU A 98 4.95 -3.78 8.73
C LEU A 98 3.90 -3.34 9.75
N VAL A 99 3.11 -4.26 10.32
CA VAL A 99 2.17 -3.94 11.41
C VAL A 99 2.87 -3.75 12.76
N THR A 100 4.07 -4.30 12.92
CA THR A 100 4.85 -4.27 14.17
C THR A 100 5.24 -2.84 14.58
N PRO A 101 5.79 -1.99 13.70
CA PRO A 101 6.12 -0.61 14.08
C PRO A 101 4.90 0.31 14.18
N VAL A 102 3.69 -0.15 13.88
CA VAL A 102 2.49 0.70 13.90
C VAL A 102 1.91 0.78 15.31
N ARG A 103 1.60 2.01 15.77
CA ARG A 103 0.96 2.26 17.05
C ARG A 103 -0.44 1.62 17.11
N PRO A 104 -0.92 1.26 18.31
CA PRO A 104 -2.32 0.90 18.47
C PRO A 104 -3.26 1.99 17.93
N GLY A 105 -4.33 1.60 17.23
CA GLY A 105 -5.23 2.52 16.51
C GLY A 105 -4.70 3.03 15.16
N GLY A 106 -3.49 2.64 14.76
CA GLY A 106 -2.87 3.06 13.51
C GLY A 106 -3.37 2.31 12.27
N VAL A 107 -2.75 2.57 11.12
CA VAL A 107 -3.15 1.96 9.85
C VAL A 107 -1.96 1.55 8.98
N VAL A 108 -2.06 0.36 8.39
CA VAL A 108 -1.22 -0.08 7.27
C VAL A 108 -2.02 -0.01 5.98
N VAL A 109 -1.56 0.76 5.01
CA VAL A 109 -2.14 0.83 3.67
C VAL A 109 -1.24 0.10 2.70
N ASN A 110 -1.71 -1.03 2.21
CA ASN A 110 -1.02 -1.88 1.26
C ASN A 110 -1.48 -1.64 -0.19
N THR A 111 -0.56 -1.38 -1.10
CA THR A 111 -0.85 -1.31 -2.55
C THR A 111 -0.46 -2.56 -3.33
N THR A 112 0.25 -3.51 -2.71
CA THR A 112 0.54 -4.83 -3.27
C THR A 112 -0.63 -5.78 -3.02
N VAL A 113 -1.74 -5.50 -3.72
CA VAL A 113 -3.06 -6.13 -3.50
C VAL A 113 -3.16 -7.63 -3.78
N TRP A 114 -2.10 -8.27 -4.28
CA TRP A 114 -2.03 -9.73 -4.39
C TRP A 114 -1.91 -10.43 -3.03
N MET A 115 -1.74 -9.67 -1.94
CA MET A 115 -1.73 -10.17 -0.58
C MET A 115 -2.57 -9.28 0.35
N PRO A 116 -3.14 -9.86 1.44
CA PRO A 116 -3.86 -9.08 2.44
C PRO A 116 -2.97 -7.99 3.03
N ALA A 117 -3.58 -6.84 3.33
CA ALA A 117 -2.90 -5.84 4.14
C ALA A 117 -2.78 -6.36 5.57
N PRO A 118 -1.61 -6.26 6.20
CA PRO A 118 -1.42 -6.72 7.56
C PRO A 118 -2.24 -5.85 8.53
N SER A 119 -2.81 -6.48 9.54
CA SER A 119 -3.64 -5.85 10.57
C SER A 119 -3.37 -6.50 11.93
N ASP A 120 -3.79 -5.83 12.99
CA ASP A 120 -3.70 -6.35 14.35
C ASP A 120 -4.93 -5.91 15.13
N GLU A 121 -5.89 -6.82 15.32
CA GLU A 121 -7.16 -6.51 15.98
C GLU A 121 -7.00 -6.22 17.46
N GLU A 122 -6.04 -6.87 18.14
CA GLU A 122 -5.78 -6.66 19.57
C GLU A 122 -5.25 -5.25 19.84
N ARG A 123 -4.48 -4.70 18.90
CA ARG A 123 -3.97 -3.32 18.93
C ARG A 123 -4.84 -2.32 18.17
N ASP A 124 -5.99 -2.72 17.61
CA ASP A 124 -6.82 -1.86 16.74
C ASP A 124 -6.03 -1.26 15.54
N VAL A 125 -5.08 -2.01 14.99
CA VAL A 125 -4.35 -1.61 13.78
C VAL A 125 -5.09 -2.10 12.54
N ARG A 126 -5.58 -1.17 11.72
CA ARG A 126 -6.26 -1.53 10.48
C ARG A 126 -5.29 -1.85 9.35
N GLY A 127 -5.55 -2.95 8.66
CA GLY A 127 -4.98 -3.23 7.34
C GLY A 127 -5.93 -2.78 6.23
N VAL A 128 -5.43 -2.02 5.25
CA VAL A 128 -6.18 -1.59 4.07
C VAL A 128 -5.49 -2.05 2.81
N ALA A 129 -6.12 -2.93 2.02
CA ALA A 129 -5.68 -3.24 0.67
C ALA A 129 -6.26 -2.21 -0.31
N LEU A 130 -5.41 -1.32 -0.83
CA LEU A 130 -5.81 -0.22 -1.70
C LEU A 130 -5.85 -0.67 -3.16
N PHE A 131 -7.06 -0.73 -3.71
CA PHE A 131 -7.29 -0.67 -5.16
C PHE A 131 -7.59 0.77 -5.56
N VAL A 132 -6.76 1.31 -6.44
CA VAL A 132 -6.91 2.71 -6.87
C VAL A 132 -8.22 2.87 -7.63
N ARG A 133 -9.06 3.78 -7.17
CA ARG A 133 -10.29 4.14 -7.86
C ARG A 133 -10.02 5.29 -8.83
N SER A 134 -10.63 5.23 -10.01
CA SER A 134 -10.70 6.42 -10.86
C SER A 134 -11.73 7.37 -10.26
N ASP A 135 -11.30 8.58 -9.96
CA ASP A 135 -12.13 9.64 -9.40
C ASP A 135 -11.83 10.91 -10.21
N ALA A 136 -12.86 11.61 -10.68
CA ALA A 136 -12.67 12.78 -11.55
C ALA A 136 -12.31 14.06 -10.76
N ALA A 137 -12.62 14.10 -9.46
CA ALA A 137 -12.34 15.25 -8.60
C ALA A 137 -10.93 15.20 -8.00
N GLN A 138 -10.43 14.01 -7.68
CA GLN A 138 -9.09 13.84 -7.10
C GLN A 138 -7.92 14.32 -8.01
N PRO A 139 -7.98 14.22 -9.36
CA PRO A 139 -7.01 14.86 -10.24
C PRO A 139 -6.94 16.37 -10.07
N ALA A 140 -8.07 17.05 -9.84
CA ALA A 140 -8.08 18.49 -9.58
C ALA A 140 -7.41 18.81 -8.22
N GLN A 141 -7.59 17.96 -7.21
CA GLN A 141 -6.88 18.07 -5.92
C GLN A 141 -5.37 17.90 -6.10
N LEU A 142 -4.94 16.91 -6.90
CA LEU A 142 -3.54 16.67 -7.23
C LEU A 142 -2.91 17.84 -8.01
N VAL A 143 -3.67 18.45 -8.93
CA VAL A 143 -3.24 19.66 -9.65
C VAL A 143 -3.06 20.82 -8.67
N ALA A 144 -4.03 21.06 -7.79
CA ALA A 144 -3.95 22.12 -6.78
C ALA A 144 -2.75 21.97 -5.83
N LEU A 145 -2.37 20.73 -5.49
CA LEU A 145 -1.13 20.45 -4.77
C LEU A 145 0.10 20.81 -5.64
N THR A 146 0.13 20.32 -6.89
CA THR A 146 1.26 20.54 -7.82
C THR A 146 1.48 22.02 -8.15
N ASP A 147 0.41 22.81 -8.28
CA ASP A 147 0.47 24.25 -8.61
C ASP A 147 1.12 25.07 -7.50
N ARG A 148 1.11 24.57 -6.25
CA ARG A 148 1.87 25.14 -5.12
C ARG A 148 3.36 24.80 -5.18
N ARG A 149 3.83 24.18 -6.29
CA ARG A 149 5.17 23.59 -6.51
C ARG A 149 5.52 22.44 -5.56
N GLU A 150 4.51 21.87 -4.91
CA GLU A 150 4.65 20.77 -3.96
C GLU A 150 3.43 19.84 -4.07
N PRO A 151 3.50 18.72 -4.82
CA PRO A 151 4.69 17.91 -5.05
C PRO A 151 5.29 17.94 -6.47
N ARG A 152 6.62 17.78 -6.56
CA ARG A 152 7.38 17.59 -7.81
C ARG A 152 7.37 16.13 -8.23
N VAL A 153 7.11 15.89 -9.51
CA VAL A 153 7.23 14.58 -10.14
C VAL A 153 8.62 14.47 -10.77
N GLY A 154 9.44 13.53 -10.30
CA GLY A 154 10.71 13.21 -10.94
C GLY A 154 10.49 12.59 -12.31
N VAL A 155 10.75 13.35 -13.38
CA VAL A 155 10.71 12.85 -14.76
C VAL A 155 12.11 12.37 -15.13
N ALA A 156 12.25 11.07 -15.36
CA ALA A 156 13.50 10.43 -15.73
C ALA A 156 13.91 10.83 -17.15
N GLU A 157 12.95 10.78 -18.07
CA GLU A 157 13.16 11.04 -19.48
C GLU A 157 11.82 11.29 -20.20
N ARG A 158 11.92 11.91 -21.38
CA ARG A 158 10.81 12.16 -22.28
C ARG A 158 11.13 11.49 -23.61
N VAL A 159 10.27 10.58 -24.05
CA VAL A 159 10.50 9.78 -25.26
C VAL A 159 9.31 9.86 -26.22
N PRO A 160 9.52 9.82 -27.54
CA PRO A 160 8.42 9.59 -28.47
C PRO A 160 7.87 8.16 -28.33
N PRO A 161 6.63 7.89 -28.77
CA PRO A 161 6.06 6.54 -28.72
C PRO A 161 6.92 5.47 -29.39
N ALA A 162 7.66 5.83 -30.45
CA ALA A 162 8.53 4.90 -31.19
C ALA A 162 9.71 4.39 -30.36
N GLU A 163 10.17 5.16 -29.37
CA GLU A 163 11.32 4.79 -28.52
C GLU A 163 10.91 4.07 -27.24
N LEU A 164 9.60 3.93 -26.99
CA LEU A 164 9.02 3.33 -25.79
C LEU A 164 9.55 1.93 -25.42
N PRO A 165 9.96 1.05 -26.36
CA PRO A 165 10.54 -0.26 -26.00
C PRO A 165 11.80 -0.17 -25.10
N ALA A 166 12.69 0.80 -25.35
CA ALA A 166 13.97 0.89 -24.64
C ALA A 166 13.82 1.32 -23.16
N PRO A 167 13.03 2.36 -22.82
CA PRO A 167 12.63 2.67 -21.44
C PRO A 167 11.95 1.51 -20.73
N HIS A 168 11.04 0.79 -21.39
CA HIS A 168 10.39 -0.38 -20.78
C HIS A 168 11.39 -1.48 -20.42
N ALA A 169 12.32 -1.81 -21.31
CA ALA A 169 13.34 -2.82 -21.05
C ALA A 169 14.27 -2.43 -19.89
N ARG A 170 14.62 -1.15 -19.76
CA ARG A 170 15.37 -0.64 -18.59
C ARG A 170 14.53 -0.67 -17.32
N ALA A 171 13.26 -0.28 -17.38
CA ALA A 171 12.35 -0.30 -16.23
C ALA A 171 12.13 -1.72 -15.70
N ALA A 172 12.00 -2.72 -16.58
CA ALA A 172 11.90 -4.13 -16.20
C ALA A 172 13.11 -4.65 -15.41
N ARG A 173 14.29 -4.04 -15.62
CA ARG A 173 15.52 -4.33 -14.86
C ARG A 173 15.73 -3.39 -13.66
N GLY A 174 14.76 -2.55 -13.33
CA GLY A 174 14.84 -1.58 -12.23
C GLY A 174 15.82 -0.42 -12.49
N ALA A 175 16.21 -0.16 -13.74
CA ALA A 175 17.21 0.84 -14.11
C ALA A 175 16.62 2.23 -14.44
N VAL A 176 15.32 2.42 -14.26
CA VAL A 176 14.64 3.71 -14.47
C VAL A 176 14.19 4.24 -13.11
N HIS A 177 14.62 5.47 -12.78
CA HIS A 177 14.28 6.14 -11.54
C HIS A 177 13.41 7.36 -11.83
N GLY A 178 12.20 7.38 -11.28
CA GLY A 178 11.18 8.38 -11.62
C GLY A 178 10.28 7.91 -12.76
N LYS A 179 9.71 8.86 -13.52
CA LYS A 179 8.73 8.60 -14.58
C LYS A 179 9.27 8.87 -15.97
N VAL A 180 8.99 7.93 -16.87
CA VAL A 180 9.12 8.10 -18.32
C VAL A 180 7.86 8.77 -18.81
N VAL A 181 8.00 9.89 -19.50
CA VAL A 181 6.88 10.61 -20.12
C VAL A 181 6.92 10.35 -21.61
N VAL A 182 5.86 9.75 -22.14
CA VAL A 182 5.71 9.59 -23.59
C VAL A 182 5.16 10.89 -24.15
N VAL A 183 5.93 11.53 -25.02
CA VAL A 183 5.54 12.79 -25.67
C VAL A 183 4.99 12.47 -27.05
N PRO A 184 3.68 12.65 -27.29
CA PRO A 184 3.12 12.40 -28.61
C PRO A 184 3.71 13.37 -29.64
N SER A 185 3.88 12.90 -30.89
CA SER A 185 4.36 13.76 -31.97
C SER A 185 3.37 14.88 -32.29
N THR A 186 3.86 15.99 -32.84
CA THR A 186 3.06 17.15 -33.25
C THR A 186 1.92 16.80 -34.24
N ALA A 187 2.08 15.73 -35.03
CA ALA A 187 1.03 15.18 -35.90
C ALA A 187 -0.15 14.57 -35.12
N TRP A 188 0.13 13.97 -33.96
CA TRP A 188 -0.90 13.42 -33.07
C TRP A 188 -1.70 14.54 -32.38
N HIS A 189 -1.04 15.64 -31.99
CA HIS A 189 -1.66 16.81 -31.36
C HIS A 189 -2.75 17.46 -32.24
N ARG A 190 -2.49 17.60 -33.55
CA ARG A 190 -3.47 18.16 -34.51
C ARG A 190 -4.68 17.24 -34.72
N SER A 191 -4.46 15.93 -34.69
CA SER A 191 -5.50 14.91 -34.86
C SER A 191 -6.38 14.76 -33.62
N PHE A 192 -5.83 14.99 -32.43
CA PHE A 192 -6.57 14.95 -31.16
C PHE A 192 -7.48 16.18 -30.99
N HIS A 193 -6.99 17.38 -31.28
CA HIS A 193 -7.81 18.61 -31.23
C HIS A 193 -8.89 18.68 -32.33
N ARG A 194 -8.66 18.08 -33.51
CA ARG A 194 -9.70 17.97 -34.55
C ARG A 194 -10.84 17.04 -34.12
N ARG A 195 -10.53 15.92 -33.45
CA ARG A 195 -11.55 14.98 -32.96
C ARG A 195 -12.27 15.48 -31.71
N GLY A 196 -11.61 16.23 -30.83
CA GLY A 196 -12.25 16.86 -29.66
C GLY A 196 -13.21 18.00 -29.97
N ARG A 197 -13.20 18.56 -31.20
CA ARG A 197 -14.17 19.58 -31.67
C ARG A 197 -15.33 18.98 -32.47
N ALA A 198 -15.20 17.76 -32.96
CA ALA A 198 -16.27 17.06 -33.64
C ALA A 198 -17.11 16.30 -32.61
N THR A 199 -17.99 17.02 -31.90
CA THR A 199 -19.09 16.39 -31.18
C THR A 199 -20.11 15.90 -32.20
N THR A 200 -19.87 14.71 -32.76
CA THR A 200 -21.00 13.91 -33.27
C THR A 200 -21.78 13.47 -32.03
N PRO A 201 -23.11 13.66 -31.96
CA PRO A 201 -23.90 13.12 -30.86
C PRO A 201 -23.61 11.62 -30.76
N GLY A 202 -23.11 11.17 -29.61
CA GLY A 202 -22.99 9.75 -29.33
C GLY A 202 -24.39 9.12 -29.34
N PRO A 203 -24.54 7.86 -29.74
CA PRO A 203 -25.82 7.19 -29.67
C PRO A 203 -26.32 7.24 -28.22
N ASP A 204 -27.60 7.59 -28.07
CA ASP A 204 -28.32 7.61 -26.80
C ASP A 204 -28.25 6.22 -26.16
N LEU A 205 -27.32 6.05 -25.21
CA LEU A 205 -27.27 4.89 -24.34
C LEU A 205 -28.30 5.12 -23.24
N GLY A 206 -29.56 4.97 -23.64
CA GLY A 206 -30.68 4.82 -22.72
C GLY A 206 -30.33 3.77 -21.66
N ASN A 207 -30.61 4.13 -20.42
CA ASN A 207 -30.31 3.41 -19.19
C ASN A 207 -30.76 1.94 -19.27
N ALA A 208 -29.88 1.05 -19.75
CA ALA A 208 -30.09 -0.38 -19.74
C ALA A 208 -29.72 -0.91 -18.36
N ALA A 209 -30.75 -1.18 -17.56
CA ALA A 209 -30.64 -1.88 -16.29
C ALA A 209 -29.82 -3.18 -16.47
N ALA A 210 -28.88 -3.41 -15.55
CA ALA A 210 -28.13 -4.65 -15.48
C ALA A 210 -29.10 -5.85 -15.40
N PRO A 211 -28.88 -6.94 -16.16
CA PRO A 211 -29.73 -8.12 -16.07
C PRO A 211 -29.58 -8.76 -14.68
N ALA A 212 -30.71 -9.00 -14.03
CA ALA A 212 -30.79 -9.73 -12.78
C ALA A 212 -30.23 -11.16 -12.93
N PRO A 213 -29.63 -11.74 -11.88
CA PRO A 213 -29.14 -13.11 -11.93
C PRO A 213 -30.33 -14.08 -12.12
N THR A 214 -30.25 -14.88 -13.17
CA THR A 214 -31.22 -15.95 -13.45
C THR A 214 -31.22 -16.98 -12.33
N ALA A 215 -32.37 -17.11 -11.67
CA ALA A 215 -32.71 -18.22 -10.79
C ALA A 215 -32.89 -19.50 -11.61
N GLY A 216 -32.26 -20.60 -11.20
CA GLY A 216 -32.40 -21.87 -11.89
C GLY A 216 -31.50 -23.00 -11.38
N ALA A 217 -31.48 -23.26 -10.08
CA ALA A 217 -31.16 -24.59 -9.56
C ALA A 217 -31.92 -24.83 -8.26
N THR A 218 -32.78 -25.82 -8.31
CA THR A 218 -33.84 -26.22 -7.38
C THR A 218 -33.33 -26.69 -6.01
N ALA A 219 -33.98 -26.20 -4.93
CA ALA A 219 -34.11 -26.88 -3.64
C ALA A 219 -34.97 -28.15 -3.79
N GLY A 220 -34.89 -29.22 -2.99
CA GLY A 220 -34.27 -29.50 -1.68
C GLY A 220 -34.22 -31.04 -1.46
N PRO A 221 -34.41 -31.63 -0.24
CA PRO A 221 -34.88 -31.02 1.00
C PRO A 221 -33.93 -31.17 2.20
N SER A 222 -34.26 -30.35 3.20
CA SER A 222 -33.87 -30.39 4.60
C SER A 222 -33.98 -31.79 5.23
N GLY A 223 -33.05 -32.14 6.12
CA GLY A 223 -33.25 -33.26 7.02
C GLY A 223 -32.00 -33.79 7.72
N ALA A 224 -31.91 -33.46 9.01
CA ALA A 224 -31.36 -34.29 10.08
C ALA A 224 -29.84 -34.42 10.24
N ALA A 225 -29.45 -33.99 11.44
CA ALA A 225 -28.27 -34.38 12.20
C ALA A 225 -27.82 -35.83 11.97
N ARG A 226 -26.50 -36.00 11.78
CA ARG A 226 -25.83 -37.23 12.20
C ARG A 226 -24.44 -36.93 12.74
N ILE A 227 -24.43 -36.82 14.06
CA ILE A 227 -23.29 -37.07 14.93
C ILE A 227 -22.74 -38.47 14.60
N LEU A 228 -21.45 -38.59 14.31
CA LEU A 228 -20.73 -39.86 14.34
C LEU A 228 -19.75 -39.89 15.53
N PRO A 229 -19.54 -41.06 16.16
CA PRO A 229 -19.29 -41.16 17.58
C PRO A 229 -17.80 -41.29 17.94
N GLY A 230 -17.47 -40.74 19.10
CA GLY A 230 -16.83 -41.51 20.16
C GLY A 230 -15.34 -41.82 20.03
N VAL A 231 -14.49 -40.91 20.49
CA VAL A 231 -13.31 -41.30 21.27
C VAL A 231 -13.42 -40.68 22.65
N ARG A 232 -13.82 -41.52 23.62
CA ARG A 232 -14.02 -41.18 25.03
C ARG A 232 -12.68 -40.75 25.64
N ARG A 233 -12.65 -39.55 26.23
CA ARG A 233 -11.73 -39.22 27.33
C ARG A 233 -12.30 -39.80 28.62
N GLY A 234 -11.49 -40.57 29.33
CA GLY A 234 -11.71 -41.00 30.71
C GLY A 234 -10.39 -40.92 31.49
N PRO A 235 -10.41 -40.58 32.79
CA PRO A 235 -9.30 -39.90 33.44
C PRO A 235 -8.33 -40.86 34.15
N ARG A 236 -7.03 -40.57 34.09
CA ARG A 236 -6.03 -41.06 35.06
C ARG A 236 -4.92 -40.03 35.18
N ARG A 237 -4.25 -39.79 36.30
CA ARG A 237 -4.52 -39.90 37.73
C ARG A 237 -3.31 -39.16 38.31
N VAL A 238 -3.54 -38.17 39.15
CA VAL A 238 -2.48 -37.46 39.87
C VAL A 238 -1.75 -38.46 40.76
N SER A 239 -0.47 -38.69 40.54
CA SER A 239 0.42 -39.32 41.51
C SER A 239 1.17 -38.24 42.28
N ARG A 240 0.68 -37.96 43.49
CA ARG A 240 1.50 -37.45 44.59
C ARG A 240 2.45 -38.58 45.01
N SER A 241 3.76 -38.37 45.01
CA SER A 241 4.62 -39.04 45.98
C SER A 241 5.05 -38.00 47.02
N ARG A 242 4.60 -38.22 48.25
CA ARG A 242 5.22 -37.69 49.46
C ARG A 242 6.22 -38.75 49.92
N ALA A 243 7.47 -38.37 50.05
CA ALA A 243 8.39 -38.94 51.02
C ALA A 243 9.30 -37.79 51.49
N GLY A 244 9.02 -37.25 52.67
CA GLY A 244 10.08 -36.74 53.54
C GLY A 244 10.46 -37.83 54.55
N PRO A 245 11.25 -37.55 55.60
CA PRO A 245 12.02 -36.34 55.89
C PRO A 245 13.51 -36.67 56.21
N ALA A 246 14.36 -35.65 56.38
CA ALA A 246 15.28 -35.48 57.52
C ALA A 246 16.46 -34.53 57.19
N GLY A 247 16.70 -33.58 58.09
CA GLY A 247 18.07 -33.16 58.43
C GLY A 247 18.65 -31.95 57.69
N ARG A 248 18.39 -30.74 58.21
CA ARG A 248 19.39 -29.65 58.28
C ARG A 248 20.54 -30.08 59.24
N PRO A 249 21.62 -29.31 59.52
CA PRO A 249 21.89 -27.91 59.15
C PRO A 249 23.38 -27.55 58.84
N CYS A 250 23.59 -26.25 58.55
CA CYS A 250 24.81 -25.42 58.73
C CYS A 250 26.12 -25.90 58.08
N THR A 251 26.87 -25.10 57.34
CA THR A 251 27.33 -23.70 57.52
C THR A 251 27.69 -23.09 56.18
#